data_AF-A0A246FGC9-F1
#
_entry.id   AF-A0A246FGC9-F1
#
_cell.length_a   1.000
_cell.length_b   1.000
_cell.length_c   1.000
_cell.angle_alpha   90.00
_cell.angle_beta   90.00
_cell.angle_gamma   90.00
#
_symmetry.space_group_name_H-M   'P 1'
#
loop_
_entity.id
_entity.type
_entity.pdbx_description
1 polymer ?
#
loop_
_entity_poly.entity_id
_entity_poly.type
_entity_poly.pdbx_seq_one_letter_code
_entity_poly.pdbx_strand_id
1 'polypeptide(L)'
;MMITTQKFLVYKKYKGDLDLWIRDRREKDINVINDDDWQVISELLSDIALIENNLVSDNFRNKVIQFIKSNSESEEVISLLKVEAKKLKLTHKKIKIYSPTINLLLNILKWLLGYFIFRLIIYLIFGYPSV
;
A
#
# COMPACT_ATOMS: atom_id res chain seq x y z
N MET A 1 4.62 -15.26 21.03
CA MET A 1 5.53 -14.26 21.61
C MET A 1 4.72 -12.98 21.78
N MET A 2 4.90 -12.19 22.84
CA MET A 2 4.05 -11.01 23.07
C MET A 2 4.64 -9.76 22.40
N ILE A 3 3.84 -9.09 21.57
CA ILE A 3 4.15 -7.83 20.89
C ILE A 3 3.88 -6.68 21.87
N THR A 4 4.94 -5.95 22.16
CA THR A 4 4.92 -4.76 23.02
C THR A 4 4.95 -3.50 22.18
N THR A 5 4.64 -2.37 22.80
CA THR A 5 4.77 -1.05 22.14
C THR A 5 6.21 -0.80 21.67
N GLN A 6 7.22 -1.23 22.42
CA GLN A 6 8.62 -1.05 22.06
C GLN A 6 9.00 -1.84 20.80
N LYS A 7 8.58 -3.12 20.71
CA LYS A 7 8.78 -3.95 19.50
C LYS A 7 8.16 -3.28 18.28
N PHE A 8 6.92 -2.82 18.41
CA PHE A 8 6.22 -2.14 17.33
C PHE A 8 6.91 -0.82 16.91
N LEU A 9 7.46 -0.05 17.85
CA LEU A 9 8.22 1.17 17.54
C LEU A 9 9.51 0.86 16.76
N VAL A 10 10.23 -0.20 17.11
CA VAL A 10 11.42 -0.63 16.34
C VAL A 10 10.99 -1.06 14.93
N TYR A 11 9.98 -1.91 14.80
CA TYR A 11 9.43 -2.29 13.50
C TYR A 11 9.10 -1.06 12.62
N LYS A 12 8.44 -0.07 13.20
CA LYS A 12 8.05 1.18 12.51
C LYS A 12 9.25 2.06 12.15
N LYS A 13 10.28 2.14 13.00
CA LYS A 13 11.52 2.88 12.72
C LYS A 13 12.14 2.43 11.40
N TYR A 14 12.10 1.14 11.13
CA TYR A 14 12.59 0.52 9.90
C TYR A 14 11.51 0.36 8.84
N LYS A 15 10.32 0.95 9.04
CA LYS A 15 9.20 0.97 8.08
C LYS A 15 8.71 -0.43 7.67
N GLY A 16 8.90 -1.44 8.51
CA GLY A 16 8.59 -2.83 8.18
C GLY A 16 9.53 -3.48 7.16
N ASP A 17 10.65 -2.85 6.83
CA ASP A 17 11.71 -3.42 5.99
C ASP A 17 12.69 -4.25 6.83
N LEU A 18 12.53 -5.59 6.76
CA LEU A 18 13.34 -6.54 7.52
C LEU A 18 14.80 -6.50 7.07
N ASP A 19 15.05 -6.38 5.77
CA ASP A 19 16.41 -6.34 5.22
C ASP A 19 17.16 -5.09 5.70
N LEU A 20 16.47 -3.95 5.73
CA LEU A 20 17.02 -2.71 6.28
C LEU A 20 17.35 -2.87 7.77
N TRP A 21 16.47 -3.49 8.55
CA TRP A 21 16.75 -3.76 9.95
C TRP A 21 17.92 -4.73 10.12
N ILE A 22 17.98 -5.83 9.36
CA ILE A 22 19.08 -6.78 9.45
C ILE A 22 20.42 -6.08 9.17
N ARG A 23 20.47 -5.17 8.20
CA ARG A 23 21.69 -4.49 7.77
C ARG A 23 22.11 -3.28 8.62
N ASP A 24 21.15 -2.57 9.23
CA ASP A 24 21.37 -1.29 9.93
C ASP A 24 20.79 -1.28 11.38
N ARG A 25 20.54 -2.46 11.97
CA ARG A 25 20.14 -2.57 13.37
C ARG A 25 21.26 -2.17 14.30
N ARG A 26 20.92 -1.36 15.30
CA ARG A 26 21.83 -1.05 16.41
C ARG A 26 21.61 -2.07 17.51
N GLU A 27 22.61 -2.29 18.34
CA GLU A 27 22.56 -3.25 19.45
C GLU A 27 21.34 -3.07 20.36
N LYS A 28 20.96 -1.81 20.64
CA LYS A 28 19.74 -1.48 21.38
C LYS A 28 18.43 -1.95 20.74
N ASP A 29 18.40 -2.07 19.41
CA ASP A 29 17.22 -2.51 18.67
C ASP A 29 17.17 -4.06 18.60
N ILE A 30 18.34 -4.71 18.54
CA ILE A 30 18.49 -6.19 18.54
C ILE A 30 17.93 -6.79 19.84
N ASN A 31 18.17 -6.12 20.97
CA ASN A 31 17.70 -6.60 22.27
C ASN A 31 16.18 -6.40 22.48
N VAL A 32 15.50 -5.70 21.58
CA VAL A 32 14.07 -5.37 21.72
C VAL A 32 13.19 -6.26 20.86
N ILE A 33 13.62 -6.57 19.63
CA ILE A 33 12.83 -7.33 18.65
C ILE A 33 13.73 -8.35 17.96
N ASN A 34 13.19 -9.52 17.65
CA ASN A 34 13.85 -10.54 16.82
C ASN A 34 13.06 -10.80 15.53
N ASP A 35 13.58 -11.67 14.67
CA ASP A 35 13.00 -12.02 13.38
C ASP A 35 11.59 -12.64 13.53
N ASP A 36 11.37 -13.45 14.56
CA ASP A 36 10.06 -14.06 14.85
C ASP A 36 9.01 -13.01 15.21
N ASP A 37 9.37 -12.07 16.09
CA ASP A 37 8.52 -10.93 16.47
C ASP A 37 8.21 -10.06 15.25
N TRP A 38 9.18 -9.89 14.36
CA TRP A 38 9.02 -9.16 13.12
C TRP A 38 7.99 -9.81 12.20
N GLN A 39 8.11 -11.12 12.02
CA GLN A 39 7.17 -11.91 11.24
C GLN A 39 5.76 -11.79 11.82
N VAL A 40 5.61 -11.94 13.13
CA VAL A 40 4.32 -11.79 13.81
C VAL A 40 3.71 -10.40 13.58
N ILE A 41 4.48 -9.32 13.72
CA ILE A 41 3.97 -7.96 13.47
C ILE A 41 3.54 -7.81 12.00
N SER A 42 4.34 -8.33 11.07
CA SER A 42 4.04 -8.25 9.63
C SER A 42 2.75 -9.01 9.27
N GLU A 43 2.61 -10.24 9.75
CA GLU A 43 1.42 -11.07 9.57
C GLU A 43 0.17 -10.39 10.16
N LEU A 44 0.28 -9.88 11.40
CA LEU A 44 -0.82 -9.16 12.05
C LEU A 44 -1.27 -7.93 11.25
N LEU A 45 -0.33 -7.13 10.74
CA LEU A 45 -0.66 -5.95 9.94
C LEU A 45 -1.36 -6.33 8.63
N SER A 46 -0.91 -7.39 7.97
CA SER A 46 -1.51 -7.92 6.75
C SER A 46 -2.93 -8.45 7.02
N ASP A 47 -3.10 -9.28 8.03
CA ASP A 47 -4.39 -9.89 8.38
C ASP A 47 -5.42 -8.84 8.83
N ILE A 48 -5.00 -7.84 9.63
CA ILE A 48 -5.86 -6.71 9.99
C ILE A 48 -6.26 -5.94 8.72
N ALA A 49 -5.34 -5.70 7.79
CA ALA A 49 -5.67 -5.01 6.55
C ALA A 49 -6.69 -5.80 5.73
N LEU A 50 -6.58 -7.13 5.64
CA LEU A 50 -7.56 -7.97 4.94
C LEU A 50 -8.96 -7.90 5.59
N ILE A 51 -9.01 -7.93 6.93
CA ILE A 51 -10.25 -7.80 7.72
C ILE A 51 -10.91 -6.44 7.49
N GLU A 52 -10.14 -5.35 7.52
CA GLU A 52 -10.61 -3.97 7.30
C GLU A 52 -11.08 -3.70 5.86
N ASN A 53 -10.79 -4.61 4.94
CA ASN A 53 -11.26 -4.59 3.57
C ASN A 53 -12.37 -5.63 3.29
N ASN A 54 -12.84 -6.35 4.33
CA ASN A 54 -13.84 -7.41 4.20
C ASN A 54 -13.47 -8.48 3.15
N LEU A 55 -12.17 -8.78 3.02
CA LEU A 55 -11.64 -9.75 2.04
C LEU A 55 -11.51 -11.16 2.63
N VAL A 56 -12.13 -11.42 3.79
CA VAL A 56 -11.93 -12.66 4.56
C VAL A 56 -13.26 -13.23 5.04
N SER A 57 -13.29 -14.54 5.27
CA SER A 57 -14.42 -15.22 5.91
C SER A 57 -14.52 -14.90 7.40
N ASP A 58 -15.71 -15.10 7.97
CA ASP A 58 -15.93 -14.88 9.42
C ASP A 58 -15.08 -15.80 10.29
N ASN A 59 -14.85 -17.05 9.84
CA ASN A 59 -13.96 -17.98 10.54
C ASN A 59 -12.52 -17.45 10.59
N PHE A 60 -12.01 -16.94 9.47
CA PHE A 60 -10.68 -16.33 9.43
C PHE A 60 -10.62 -15.08 10.31
N ARG A 61 -11.61 -14.20 10.22
CA ARG A 61 -11.72 -13.00 11.06
C ARG A 61 -11.63 -13.35 12.55
N ASN A 62 -12.37 -14.36 13.00
CA ASN A 62 -12.37 -14.79 14.40
C ASN A 62 -11.00 -15.33 14.85
N LYS A 63 -10.34 -16.12 14.00
CA LYS A 63 -8.98 -16.62 14.26
C LYS A 63 -7.98 -15.48 14.42
N VAL A 64 -8.01 -14.51 13.52
CA VAL A 64 -7.10 -13.36 13.58
C VAL A 64 -7.39 -12.50 14.81
N ILE A 65 -8.66 -12.27 15.17
CA ILE A 65 -9.00 -11.52 16.40
C ILE A 65 -8.44 -12.22 17.64
N GLN A 66 -8.55 -13.54 17.71
CA GLN A 66 -7.94 -14.32 18.81
C GLN A 66 -6.42 -14.22 18.78
N PHE A 67 -5.80 -14.34 17.60
CA PHE A 67 -4.36 -14.28 17.43
C PHE A 67 -3.77 -12.91 17.79
N ILE A 68 -4.44 -11.82 17.44
CA ILE A 68 -4.09 -10.45 17.86
C ILE A 68 -4.10 -10.35 19.38
N LYS A 69 -5.19 -10.83 20.02
CA LYS A 69 -5.34 -10.75 21.49
C LYS A 69 -4.32 -11.61 22.23
N SER A 70 -3.96 -12.78 21.70
CA SER A 70 -2.97 -13.66 22.34
C SER A 70 -1.53 -13.20 22.17
N ASN A 71 -1.25 -12.37 21.17
CA ASN A 71 0.11 -11.92 20.86
C ASN A 71 0.32 -10.42 21.07
N SER A 72 -0.64 -9.68 21.65
CA SER A 72 -0.46 -8.25 21.96
C SER A 72 -0.44 -8.04 23.47
N GLU A 73 0.47 -7.21 23.95
CA GLU A 73 0.62 -6.88 25.38
C GLU A 73 -0.60 -6.15 25.94
N SER A 74 -1.19 -5.25 25.15
CA SER A 74 -2.28 -4.39 25.61
C SER A 74 -3.21 -4.01 24.46
N GLU A 75 -4.41 -3.51 24.81
CA GLU A 75 -5.35 -2.96 23.83
C GLU A 75 -4.77 -1.73 23.11
N GLU A 76 -3.84 -1.01 23.74
CA GLU A 76 -3.13 0.09 23.11
C GLU A 76 -2.31 -0.39 21.91
N VAL A 77 -1.55 -1.48 22.04
CA VAL A 77 -0.79 -2.08 20.92
C VAL A 77 -1.73 -2.48 19.78
N ILE A 78 -2.88 -3.08 20.11
CA ILE A 78 -3.90 -3.46 19.12
C ILE A 78 -4.42 -2.22 18.38
N SER A 79 -4.65 -1.12 19.09
CA SER A 79 -5.09 0.13 18.48
C SER A 79 -4.04 0.70 17.52
N LEU A 80 -2.76 0.63 17.89
CA LEU A 80 -1.63 1.07 17.05
C LEU A 80 -1.51 0.24 15.77
N LEU A 81 -1.61 -1.09 15.89
CA LEU A 81 -1.60 -2.02 14.76
C LEU A 81 -2.75 -1.71 13.78
N LYS A 82 -3.97 -1.48 14.28
CA LYS A 82 -5.12 -1.11 13.44
C LYS A 82 -4.91 0.21 12.71
N VAL A 83 -4.38 1.22 13.40
CA VAL A 83 -4.07 2.52 12.78
C VAL A 83 -3.05 2.36 11.66
N GLU A 84 -2.02 1.55 11.87
CA GLU A 84 -0.97 1.32 10.87
C GLU A 84 -1.47 0.48 9.68
N ALA A 85 -2.22 -0.59 9.94
CA ALA A 85 -2.86 -1.40 8.90
C ALA A 85 -3.80 -0.57 8.02
N LYS A 86 -4.52 0.40 8.60
CA LYS A 86 -5.36 1.34 7.83
C LYS A 86 -4.56 2.23 6.89
N LYS A 87 -3.28 2.50 7.16
CA LYS A 87 -2.41 3.24 6.20
C LYS A 87 -2.07 2.39 4.99
N LEU A 88 -1.92 1.07 5.16
CA LEU A 88 -1.72 0.13 4.04
C LEU A 88 -2.93 0.13 3.08
N LYS A 89 -4.15 0.39 3.59
CA LYS A 89 -5.36 0.59 2.76
C LYS A 89 -5.23 1.80 1.83
N LEU A 90 -4.59 2.88 2.28
CA LEU A 90 -4.43 4.11 1.50
C LEU A 90 -3.36 3.97 0.40
N THR A 91 -2.33 3.16 0.63
CA THR A 91 -1.28 2.91 -0.35
C THR A 91 -1.76 1.98 -1.48
N HIS A 92 -2.51 0.92 -1.18
CA HIS A 92 -3.09 0.06 -2.23
C HIS A 92 -4.21 0.74 -3.03
N LYS A 93 -5.07 1.56 -2.40
CA LYS A 93 -6.06 2.38 -3.14
C LYS A 93 -5.40 3.41 -4.06
N LYS A 94 -4.16 3.81 -3.77
CA LYS A 94 -3.35 4.73 -4.58
C LYS A 94 -2.63 4.08 -5.75
N ILE A 95 -2.83 2.78 -6.02
CA ILE A 95 -2.46 2.20 -7.31
C ILE A 95 -3.42 2.80 -8.34
N LYS A 96 -3.13 4.02 -8.81
CA LYS A 96 -3.54 4.44 -10.14
C LYS A 96 -3.06 3.32 -11.04
N ILE A 97 -4.00 2.68 -11.72
CA ILE A 97 -3.72 1.71 -12.78
C ILE A 97 -2.93 2.48 -13.82
N TYR A 98 -1.61 2.53 -13.66
CA TYR A 98 -0.70 3.08 -14.64
C TYR A 98 -0.49 1.96 -15.63
N SER A 99 -1.50 1.76 -16.49
CA SER A 99 -1.39 0.83 -17.58
C SER A 99 -0.64 1.54 -18.72
N PRO A 100 0.53 1.02 -19.15
CA PRO A 100 1.25 1.56 -20.31
C PRO A 100 0.35 1.66 -21.55
N THR A 101 -0.61 0.74 -21.70
CA THR A 101 -1.53 0.70 -22.84
C THR A 101 -2.56 1.83 -22.82
N ILE A 102 -3.04 2.25 -21.64
CA ILE A 102 -4.00 3.36 -21.51
C ILE A 102 -3.32 4.69 -21.84
N ASN A 103 -2.06 4.86 -21.44
CA ASN A 103 -1.31 6.07 -21.75
C ASN A 103 -1.00 6.19 -23.25
N LEU A 104 -0.67 5.07 -23.90
CA LEU A 104 -0.50 5.02 -25.36
C LEU A 104 -1.78 5.43 -26.09
N LEU A 105 -2.93 4.87 -25.69
CA LEU A 105 -4.25 5.22 -26.23
C LEU A 105 -4.59 6.71 -26.06
N LEU A 106 -4.34 7.28 -24.88
CA LEU A 106 -4.58 8.71 -24.62
C LEU A 106 -3.68 9.60 -25.47
N ASN A 107 -2.42 9.21 -25.69
CA ASN A 107 -1.49 9.98 -26.53
C ASN A 107 -1.88 9.94 -28.01
N ILE A 108 -2.34 8.79 -28.51
CA ILE A 108 -2.88 8.66 -29.87
C ILE A 108 -4.13 9.54 -30.03
N LEU A 109 -5.04 9.51 -29.05
CA LEU A 109 -6.26 10.32 -29.08
C LEU A 109 -5.94 11.82 -29.11
N LYS A 110 -4.98 12.28 -28.31
CA LYS A 110 -4.52 13.67 -28.32
C LYS A 110 -3.92 14.07 -29.66
N TRP A 111 -3.13 13.19 -30.28
CA TRP A 111 -2.54 13.44 -31.59
C TRP A 111 -3.60 13.56 -32.68
N LEU A 112 -4.60 12.66 -32.67
CA LEU A 112 -5.75 12.73 -33.58
C LEU A 112 -6.54 14.03 -33.39
N LEU A 113 -6.83 14.41 -32.14
CA LEU A 113 -7.55 15.64 -31.84
C LEU A 113 -6.80 16.87 -32.37
N GLY A 114 -5.49 16.92 -32.15
CA GLY A 114 -4.62 17.97 -32.67
C GLY A 114 -4.61 18.02 -34.20
N TYR A 115 -4.56 16.87 -34.86
CA TYR A 115 -4.64 16.78 -36.32
C TYR A 115 -5.96 17.31 -36.88
N PHE A 116 -7.09 16.96 -36.25
CA PHE A 116 -8.41 17.46 -36.64
C PHE A 116 -8.54 18.97 -36.44
N ILE A 117 -8.06 19.50 -35.32
CA ILE A 117 -8.06 20.95 -35.06
C ILE A 117 -7.20 21.68 -36.09
N PHE A 118 -6.01 21.15 -36.39
CA PHE A 118 -5.12 21.73 -37.40
C PHE A 118 -5.74 21.72 -38.80
N ARG A 119 -6.36 20.61 -39.21
CA ARG A 119 -7.13 20.50 -40.46
C ARG A 119 -8.29 21.50 -40.51
N LEU A 120 -9.02 21.66 -39.41
CA LEU A 120 -10.13 22.62 -39.32
C LEU A 120 -9.64 24.07 -39.46
N ILE A 121 -8.50 24.41 -38.85
CA ILE A 121 -7.89 25.73 -38.99
C ILE A 121 -7.46 25.99 -40.44
N ILE A 122 -6.80 25.03 -41.09
CA ILE A 122 -6.45 25.14 -42.52
C ILE A 122 -7.70 25.34 -43.38
N TYR A 123 -8.75 24.57 -43.11
CA TYR A 123 -10.01 24.68 -43.84
C TYR A 123 -10.64 26.07 -43.71
N LEU A 124 -10.66 26.63 -42.51
CA LEU A 124 -11.22 27.95 -42.24
C LEU A 124 -10.40 29.09 -42.88
N ILE A 125 -9.08 28.94 -42.98
CA ILE A 125 -8.19 29.98 -43.52
C ILE A 125 -8.14 29.94 -45.06
N PHE A 126 -8.05 28.75 -45.65
CA PHE A 126 -7.73 28.59 -47.08
C PHE A 126 -8.92 28.15 -47.94
N GLY A 127 -10.04 27.72 -47.34
CA GLY A 127 -11.13 27.09 -48.09
C GLY A 127 -10.70 25.74 -48.71
N TYR A 128 -11.65 25.00 -49.28
CA TYR A 128 -11.41 23.68 -49.88
C TYR A 128 -10.39 23.79 -51.04
N PRO A 129 -9.26 23.06 -51.06
CA PRO A 129 -8.57 22.79 -52.31
C PRO A 129 -9.42 21.75 -53.06
N SER A 130 -10.18 22.19 -54.05
CA SER A 130 -10.93 21.32 -54.95
C SER A 130 -9.97 20.40 -55.70
N VAL A 131 -9.96 19.13 -55.34
CA VAL A 131 -9.53 18.00 -56.18
C VAL A 131 -10.56 16.90 -56.03
#